data_AF-A0A2H5FLA0-F1
#
_entry.id   AF-A0A2H5FLA0-F1
#
_cell.length_a   1.000
_cell.length_b   1.000
_cell.length_c   1.000
_cell.angle_alpha   90.00
_cell.angle_beta   90.00
_cell.angle_gamma   90.00
#
_symmetry.space_group_name_H-M   'P 1'
#
loop_
_entity.id
_entity.type
_entity.pdbx_description
1 polymer ?
#
loop_
_entity_poly.entity_id
_entity_poly.type
_entity_poly.pdbx_seq_one_letter_code
_entity_poly.pdbx_strand_id
1 'polypeptide(L)'
;MKEKFVEQEKTNERLVDPATAKQDIGTYKFKMGKEENSPYVALTNYVEIILTEKQKNLLYEGIDDYEKIHEQKVKEFAKKMNGFGVNTNFSSPKYFRELYWEHMNEILRAKDNYIDPKKKEYFDSNEREKAGTKLRNFLGDKQLEELYKLALEEEMNSKEYRNALFNRSINEIDGPTGDKKLLVLLGGASGSGKSSALKVLVNEVLENQNLKGQETNFCTSLDGALAREVSQMRSITAACVEKKGYSGTIDLQKASDILDGVKNTLEKVAFAENNLNIAIPETFSKIYSINFMMKYLNMLHTPDRIMVFGRVEAKKDAVAFMGTDRAYKDKAEKEKDYSNQCIDPNAKSEKEHKRYNSAGFIWGDLGSKIAQHIFNMYQMKVQEKNPEKSLLSFVLNNDLSLKTEKGKKILVSDRIYDEWVEKHQEKYNKWKECAQFYKASTGESLAKGDDILSLEDYKKECGWQPPLIDASENKSNIKVVTEFLLNVTKLYLKKEIASMNAQLGAQLFNPFADKEKRNELREKLEHYQKIHESIKSESKSSVYKVIKNSLEFLNPNTDLRGVISKMYDQASQTENFLDFKNNYKSAVRPGACVELSEEQDTHHSFNMNS
;
A
#
# COMPACT_ATOMS: atom_id res chain seq x y z
N MET A 1 -7.31 -38.51 17.93
CA MET A 1 -7.17 -37.12 17.42
C MET A 1 -5.97 -36.91 16.49
N LYS A 2 -4.90 -37.74 16.56
CA LYS A 2 -3.81 -37.79 15.55
C LYS A 2 -4.25 -38.31 14.17
N GLU A 3 -5.29 -39.15 14.09
CA GLU A 3 -5.76 -39.73 12.81
C GLU A 3 -6.49 -38.74 11.89
N LYS A 4 -7.24 -37.76 12.43
CA LYS A 4 -8.03 -36.82 11.61
C LYS A 4 -7.20 -35.83 10.78
N PHE A 5 -5.96 -35.55 11.18
CA PHE A 5 -5.07 -34.65 10.41
C PHE A 5 -4.29 -35.41 9.33
N VAL A 6 -3.97 -36.68 9.56
CA VAL A 6 -3.33 -37.56 8.56
C VAL A 6 -4.30 -37.88 7.40
N GLU A 7 -5.62 -37.86 7.65
CA GLU A 7 -6.63 -37.98 6.57
C GLU A 7 -6.77 -36.71 5.73
N GLN A 8 -6.64 -35.50 6.29
CA GLN A 8 -6.75 -34.25 5.53
C GLN A 8 -5.61 -34.05 4.51
N GLU A 9 -4.42 -34.55 4.81
CA GLU A 9 -3.29 -34.57 3.85
C GLU A 9 -3.54 -35.52 2.66
N LYS A 10 -4.43 -36.49 2.79
CA LYS A 10 -4.72 -37.47 1.72
C LYS A 10 -5.89 -37.07 0.81
N THR A 11 -6.77 -36.18 1.23
CA THR A 11 -8.03 -35.88 0.51
C THR A 11 -8.04 -34.55 -0.25
N ASN A 12 -7.06 -33.64 -0.06
CA ASN A 12 -7.12 -32.25 -0.56
C ASN A 12 -8.38 -31.49 -0.11
N GLU A 13 -8.92 -31.81 1.08
CA GLU A 13 -10.17 -31.26 1.59
C GLU A 13 -9.95 -30.41 2.84
N ARG A 14 -10.53 -29.20 2.89
CA ARG A 14 -10.42 -28.29 4.04
C ARG A 14 -11.72 -27.53 4.31
N LEU A 15 -12.01 -27.28 5.58
CA LEU A 15 -13.05 -26.35 6.03
C LEU A 15 -12.44 -24.94 6.05
N VAL A 16 -12.92 -24.03 5.20
CA VAL A 16 -12.40 -22.66 5.13
C VAL A 16 -13.56 -21.68 4.94
N ASP A 17 -13.40 -20.47 5.44
CA ASP A 17 -14.34 -19.38 5.17
C ASP A 17 -14.34 -19.08 3.66
N PRO A 18 -15.50 -19.10 2.97
CA PRO A 18 -15.58 -18.80 1.54
C PRO A 18 -14.97 -17.44 1.16
N ALA A 19 -15.01 -16.47 2.08
CA ALA A 19 -14.44 -15.15 1.86
C ALA A 19 -12.89 -15.14 1.85
N THR A 20 -12.25 -16.12 2.50
CA THR A 20 -10.79 -16.23 2.58
C THR A 20 -10.22 -17.28 1.62
N ALA A 21 -11.03 -18.20 1.11
CA ALA A 21 -10.62 -19.26 0.20
C ALA A 21 -9.87 -18.73 -1.05
N LYS A 22 -10.20 -17.54 -1.57
CA LYS A 22 -9.49 -16.91 -2.70
C LYS A 22 -8.01 -16.57 -2.41
N GLN A 23 -7.57 -16.65 -1.15
CA GLN A 23 -6.21 -16.31 -0.70
C GLN A 23 -5.34 -17.55 -0.43
N ASP A 24 -5.89 -18.75 -0.58
CA ASP A 24 -5.17 -20.00 -0.33
C ASP A 24 -4.37 -20.42 -1.56
N ILE A 25 -3.16 -20.95 -1.32
CA ILE A 25 -2.29 -21.50 -2.36
C ILE A 25 -2.50 -23.02 -2.40
N GLY A 26 -3.05 -23.54 -3.50
CA GLY A 26 -3.25 -24.98 -3.73
C GLY A 26 -4.58 -25.33 -4.39
N THR A 27 -4.76 -26.62 -4.72
CA THR A 27 -5.98 -27.19 -5.33
C THR A 27 -6.86 -27.83 -4.26
N TYR A 28 -7.45 -27.03 -3.37
CA TYR A 28 -8.32 -27.56 -2.31
C TYR A 28 -9.80 -27.55 -2.70
N LYS A 29 -10.52 -28.58 -2.23
CA LYS A 29 -11.99 -28.56 -2.17
C LYS A 29 -12.41 -28.03 -0.80
N PHE A 30 -13.23 -26.99 -0.80
CA PHE A 30 -13.62 -26.26 0.40
C PHE A 30 -14.98 -26.72 0.90
N LYS A 31 -15.06 -27.22 2.13
CA LYS A 31 -16.33 -27.64 2.72
C LYS A 31 -17.06 -26.43 3.32
N MET A 32 -18.28 -26.14 2.85
CA MET A 32 -19.04 -24.93 3.22
C MET A 32 -19.76 -25.06 4.56
N GLY A 33 -19.13 -24.62 5.66
CA GLY A 33 -19.72 -24.66 7.00
C GLY A 33 -19.32 -25.88 7.81
N LYS A 34 -19.67 -25.92 9.11
CA LYS A 34 -19.16 -26.91 10.07
C LYS A 34 -19.89 -28.26 10.03
N GLU A 35 -20.92 -28.40 9.20
CA GLU A 35 -21.78 -29.58 9.17
C GLU A 35 -21.17 -30.70 8.33
N GLU A 36 -21.44 -31.95 8.71
CA GLU A 36 -20.85 -33.13 8.08
C GLU A 36 -21.29 -33.32 6.61
N ASN A 37 -22.42 -32.73 6.20
CA ASN A 37 -22.99 -32.82 4.85
C ASN A 37 -22.84 -31.53 4.02
N SER A 38 -22.04 -30.57 4.49
CA SER A 38 -21.80 -29.32 3.77
C SER A 38 -21.19 -29.58 2.38
N PRO A 39 -21.68 -28.91 1.31
CA PRO A 39 -21.17 -29.11 -0.05
C PRO A 39 -19.72 -28.64 -0.18
N TYR A 40 -18.97 -29.32 -1.03
CA TYR A 40 -17.62 -28.93 -1.41
C TYR A 40 -17.67 -27.93 -2.56
N VAL A 41 -17.02 -26.79 -2.41
CA VAL A 41 -16.84 -25.77 -3.44
C VAL A 41 -15.42 -25.84 -3.95
N ALA A 42 -15.25 -26.00 -5.27
CA ALA A 42 -13.96 -25.81 -5.92
C ALA A 42 -13.74 -24.30 -6.12
N LEU A 43 -12.53 -23.81 -5.87
CA LEU A 43 -12.19 -22.43 -6.20
C LEU A 43 -12.34 -22.22 -7.72
N THR A 44 -13.06 -21.17 -8.09
CA THR A 44 -13.11 -20.70 -9.47
C THR A 44 -11.69 -20.40 -9.93
N ASN A 45 -11.21 -21.17 -10.90
CA ASN A 45 -9.88 -20.97 -11.47
C ASN A 45 -9.94 -19.90 -12.56
N TYR A 46 -9.88 -18.62 -12.14
CA TYR A 46 -9.96 -17.50 -13.08
C TYR A 46 -8.78 -17.46 -14.05
N VAL A 47 -7.64 -18.08 -13.73
CA VAL A 47 -6.53 -18.26 -14.69
C VAL A 47 -7.00 -19.04 -15.91
N GLU A 48 -7.68 -20.16 -15.72
CA GLU A 48 -8.16 -20.98 -16.85
C GLU A 48 -9.40 -20.41 -17.53
N ILE A 49 -10.25 -19.72 -16.78
CA ILE A 49 -11.51 -19.17 -17.29
C ILE A 49 -11.28 -17.88 -18.09
N ILE A 50 -10.34 -17.02 -17.66
CA ILE A 50 -10.21 -15.66 -18.18
C ILE A 50 -8.96 -15.48 -19.05
N LEU A 51 -7.83 -16.09 -18.68
CA LEU A 51 -6.56 -15.78 -19.34
C LEU A 51 -6.38 -16.56 -20.65
N THR A 52 -5.91 -15.85 -21.67
CA THR A 52 -5.40 -16.45 -22.92
C THR A 52 -4.06 -17.16 -22.69
N GLU A 53 -3.64 -18.03 -23.61
CA GLU A 53 -2.33 -18.70 -23.52
C GLU A 53 -1.15 -17.72 -23.49
N LYS A 54 -1.23 -16.62 -24.23
CA LYS A 54 -0.23 -15.55 -24.18
C LYS A 54 -0.16 -14.92 -22.78
N GLN A 55 -1.30 -14.67 -22.14
CA GLN A 55 -1.37 -14.16 -20.77
C GLN A 55 -0.86 -15.17 -19.74
N LYS A 56 -1.16 -16.46 -19.90
CA LYS A 56 -0.64 -17.53 -19.02
C LYS A 56 0.88 -17.63 -19.11
N ASN A 57 1.45 -17.55 -20.31
CA ASN A 57 2.90 -17.54 -20.50
C ASN A 57 3.58 -16.36 -19.80
N LEU A 58 2.98 -15.16 -19.86
CA LEU A 58 3.45 -13.99 -19.11
C LEU A 58 3.28 -14.16 -17.59
N LEU A 59 2.20 -14.79 -17.15
CA LEU A 59 1.98 -15.08 -15.74
C LEU A 59 3.07 -16.01 -15.20
N TYR A 60 3.56 -16.97 -15.98
CA TYR A 60 4.57 -17.96 -15.58
C TYR A 60 6.01 -17.60 -15.96
N GLU A 61 6.25 -16.42 -16.52
CA GLU A 61 7.57 -15.93 -16.94
C GLU A 61 8.60 -16.00 -15.79
N GLY A 62 9.76 -16.64 -16.01
CA GLY A 62 10.87 -16.73 -15.05
C GLY A 62 10.81 -17.88 -14.04
N ILE A 63 9.74 -18.70 -14.03
CA ILE A 63 9.69 -19.92 -13.20
C ILE A 63 10.82 -20.88 -13.60
N ASP A 64 10.90 -21.23 -14.89
CA ASP A 64 11.91 -22.16 -15.40
C ASP A 64 13.35 -21.65 -15.18
N ASP A 65 13.55 -20.33 -15.20
CA ASP A 65 14.87 -19.73 -14.93
C ASP A 65 15.25 -19.82 -13.44
N TYR A 66 14.27 -19.69 -12.55
CA TYR A 66 14.48 -19.95 -11.12
C TYR A 66 14.79 -21.42 -10.85
N GLU A 67 14.05 -22.35 -11.49
CA GLU A 67 14.28 -23.80 -11.34
C GLU A 67 15.72 -24.20 -11.72
N LYS A 68 16.30 -23.60 -12.78
CA LYS A 68 17.70 -23.85 -13.19
C LYS A 68 18.73 -23.47 -12.13
N ILE A 69 18.46 -22.44 -11.33
CA ILE A 69 19.39 -21.94 -10.30
C ILE A 69 19.04 -22.41 -8.89
N HIS A 70 17.87 -23.03 -8.70
CA HIS A 70 17.35 -23.44 -7.40
C HIS A 70 18.29 -24.42 -6.69
N GLU A 71 18.73 -25.47 -7.38
CA GLU A 71 19.63 -26.47 -6.79
C GLU A 71 20.97 -25.85 -6.33
N GLN A 72 21.50 -24.87 -7.07
CA GLN A 72 22.70 -24.15 -6.66
C GLN A 72 22.45 -23.35 -5.38
N LYS A 73 21.34 -22.63 -5.29
CA LYS A 73 20.96 -21.87 -4.08
C LYS A 73 20.82 -22.79 -2.88
N VAL A 74 20.18 -23.94 -3.06
CA VAL A 74 20.01 -24.95 -2.00
C VAL A 74 21.38 -25.44 -1.50
N LYS A 75 22.29 -25.80 -2.41
CA LYS A 75 23.65 -26.22 -2.05
C LYS A 75 24.45 -25.13 -1.35
N GLU A 76 24.34 -23.88 -1.79
CA GLU A 76 25.01 -22.74 -1.17
C GLU A 76 24.48 -22.44 0.22
N PHE A 77 23.15 -22.49 0.41
CA PHE A 77 22.53 -22.30 1.71
C PHE A 77 22.87 -23.43 2.68
N ALA A 78 22.80 -24.68 2.23
CA ALA A 78 23.13 -25.85 3.05
C ALA A 78 24.57 -25.81 3.61
N LYS A 79 25.54 -25.31 2.82
CA LYS A 79 26.92 -25.09 3.29
C LYS A 79 27.03 -24.10 4.46
N LYS A 80 26.09 -23.15 4.58
CA LYS A 80 26.08 -22.14 5.65
C LYS A 80 25.43 -22.65 6.93
N MET A 81 24.55 -23.66 6.83
CA MET A 81 23.67 -24.14 7.91
C MET A 81 24.26 -25.29 8.73
N ASN A 82 25.60 -25.33 8.93
CA ASN A 82 26.33 -26.35 9.70
C ASN A 82 25.48 -27.07 10.78
N GLY A 83 24.98 -28.27 10.47
CA GLY A 83 24.31 -29.14 11.45
C GLY A 83 22.82 -28.93 11.69
N PHE A 84 22.11 -28.05 10.98
CA PHE A 84 20.64 -28.04 10.99
C PHE A 84 20.12 -29.16 10.08
N GLY A 85 19.86 -30.32 10.67
CA GLY A 85 19.30 -31.45 9.97
C GLY A 85 17.82 -31.24 9.67
N VAL A 86 17.47 -30.93 8.43
CA VAL A 86 16.16 -31.30 7.88
C VAL A 86 16.21 -31.50 6.35
N ASN A 87 15.49 -32.54 5.90
CA ASN A 87 15.20 -33.02 4.54
C ASN A 87 16.35 -33.03 3.49
N THR A 88 16.86 -34.22 3.15
CA THR A 88 17.97 -34.41 2.18
C THR A 88 17.55 -34.29 0.72
N ASN A 89 16.28 -34.01 0.43
CA ASN A 89 15.81 -33.87 -0.94
C ASN A 89 16.10 -32.46 -1.48
N PHE A 90 17.38 -32.20 -1.77
CA PHE A 90 17.83 -30.95 -2.41
C PHE A 90 17.20 -30.69 -3.78
N SER A 91 16.57 -31.70 -4.39
CA SER A 91 15.81 -31.59 -5.64
C SER A 91 14.33 -31.22 -5.44
N SER A 92 13.84 -31.06 -4.20
CA SER A 92 12.46 -30.62 -3.97
C SER A 92 12.30 -29.16 -4.43
N PRO A 93 11.33 -28.83 -5.31
CA PRO A 93 11.02 -27.45 -5.69
C PRO A 93 10.35 -26.65 -4.55
N LYS A 94 10.15 -27.30 -3.38
CA LYS A 94 9.56 -26.71 -2.17
C LYS A 94 10.53 -26.70 -0.99
N TYR A 95 11.82 -26.96 -1.24
CA TYR A 95 12.85 -27.15 -0.21
C TYR A 95 12.89 -26.01 0.80
N PHE A 96 12.98 -24.75 0.36
CA PHE A 96 13.12 -23.63 1.28
C PHE A 96 11.83 -23.36 2.05
N ARG A 97 10.67 -23.51 1.42
CA ARG A 97 9.37 -23.34 2.08
C ARG A 97 9.11 -24.40 3.15
N GLU A 98 9.39 -25.67 2.85
CA GLU A 98 9.23 -26.77 3.79
C GLU A 98 10.17 -26.61 4.98
N LEU A 99 11.46 -26.35 4.73
CA LEU A 99 12.45 -26.13 5.79
C LEU A 99 12.10 -24.92 6.66
N TYR A 100 11.65 -23.82 6.06
CA TYR A 100 11.21 -22.65 6.83
C TYR A 100 9.99 -22.96 7.69
N TRP A 101 9.00 -23.68 7.15
CA TRP A 101 7.80 -24.05 7.89
C TRP A 101 8.12 -24.96 9.08
N GLU A 102 9.04 -25.90 8.93
CA GLU A 102 9.53 -26.75 10.01
C GLU A 102 10.15 -25.92 11.15
N HIS A 103 11.03 -24.96 10.82
CA HIS A 103 11.59 -24.04 11.83
C HIS A 103 10.55 -23.16 12.51
N MET A 104 9.53 -22.70 11.78
CA MET A 104 8.42 -21.96 12.38
C MET A 104 7.62 -22.82 13.38
N ASN A 105 7.50 -24.13 13.12
CA ASN A 105 6.90 -25.07 14.05
C ASN A 105 7.76 -25.27 15.30
N GLU A 106 9.09 -25.33 15.16
CA GLU A 106 10.02 -25.40 16.30
C GLU A 106 9.89 -24.17 17.20
N ILE A 107 9.91 -22.97 16.59
CA ILE A 107 9.71 -21.71 17.32
C ILE A 107 8.35 -21.73 18.02
N LEU A 108 7.28 -22.14 17.34
CA LEU A 108 5.94 -22.21 17.91
C LEU A 108 5.88 -23.13 19.14
N ARG A 109 6.55 -24.29 19.11
CA ARG A 109 6.56 -25.28 20.20
C ARG A 109 7.49 -24.93 21.36
N ALA A 110 8.49 -24.08 21.14
CA ALA A 110 9.43 -23.65 22.17
C ALA A 110 8.71 -22.90 23.31
N LYS A 111 8.96 -23.30 24.57
CA LYS A 111 8.27 -22.74 25.76
C LYS A 111 8.81 -21.37 26.17
N ASP A 112 10.06 -21.10 25.87
CA ASP A 112 10.85 -19.93 26.24
C ASP A 112 10.71 -18.73 25.29
N ASN A 113 10.02 -18.89 24.16
CA ASN A 113 9.92 -17.88 23.10
C ASN A 113 8.66 -16.99 23.17
N TYR A 114 8.05 -16.83 24.35
CA TYR A 114 6.96 -15.86 24.55
C TYR A 114 7.48 -14.43 24.72
N ILE A 115 6.62 -13.44 24.43
CA ILE A 115 6.95 -12.02 24.55
C ILE A 115 7.56 -11.66 25.91
N ASP A 116 8.66 -10.89 25.89
CA ASP A 116 9.29 -10.29 27.06
C ASP A 116 8.25 -9.54 27.92
N PRO A 117 8.21 -9.75 29.26
CA PRO A 117 7.36 -8.99 30.17
C PRO A 117 7.40 -7.46 29.95
N LYS A 118 8.56 -6.88 29.67
CA LYS A 118 8.70 -5.44 29.38
C LYS A 118 7.93 -5.01 28.13
N LYS A 119 7.84 -5.90 27.13
CA LYS A 119 7.05 -5.63 25.93
C LYS A 119 5.56 -5.86 26.14
N LYS A 120 5.19 -6.69 27.12
CA LYS A 120 3.80 -6.86 27.54
C LYS A 120 3.25 -5.55 28.13
N GLU A 121 4.05 -4.82 28.90
CA GLU A 121 3.70 -3.50 29.45
C GLU A 121 3.33 -2.48 28.36
N TYR A 122 3.90 -2.58 27.15
CA TYR A 122 3.55 -1.69 26.04
C TYR A 122 2.14 -1.92 25.47
N PHE A 123 1.52 -3.08 25.72
CA PHE A 123 0.09 -3.24 25.43
C PHE A 123 -0.75 -2.39 26.38
N ASP A 124 -0.38 -2.35 27.66
CA ASP A 124 -1.09 -1.60 28.70
C ASP A 124 -0.95 -0.08 28.49
N SER A 125 0.18 0.38 27.95
CA SER A 125 0.38 1.79 27.54
C SER A 125 -0.13 2.13 26.14
N ASN A 126 -0.75 1.17 25.42
CA ASN A 126 -1.22 1.30 24.02
C ASN A 126 -0.11 1.70 23.02
N GLU A 127 1.14 1.36 23.32
CA GLU A 127 2.31 1.56 22.47
C GLU A 127 2.56 0.33 21.59
N ARG A 128 1.56 -0.03 20.79
CA ARG A 128 1.50 -1.30 20.04
C ARG A 128 2.75 -1.56 19.18
N GLU A 129 3.34 -0.55 18.57
CA GLU A 129 4.56 -0.72 17.76
C GLU A 129 5.75 -1.17 18.63
N LYS A 130 5.87 -0.67 19.87
CA LYS A 130 6.93 -1.07 20.81
C LYS A 130 6.70 -2.47 21.39
N ALA A 131 5.45 -2.90 21.50
CA ALA A 131 5.09 -4.28 21.81
C ALA A 131 5.42 -5.28 20.67
N GLY A 132 5.82 -4.78 19.50
CA GLY A 132 6.21 -5.58 18.35
C GLY A 132 7.64 -6.12 18.44
N THR A 133 8.07 -6.81 17.40
CA THR A 133 9.44 -7.32 17.26
C THR A 133 10.02 -7.08 15.88
N LYS A 134 11.34 -7.18 15.75
CA LYS A 134 12.01 -7.28 14.45
C LYS A 134 12.07 -8.75 14.03
N LEU A 135 11.98 -9.05 12.74
CA LEU A 135 11.98 -10.42 12.24
C LEU A 135 13.20 -11.20 12.72
N ARG A 136 14.40 -10.62 12.57
CA ARG A 136 15.65 -11.26 13.02
C ARG A 136 15.66 -11.56 14.52
N ASN A 137 15.12 -10.67 15.34
CA ASN A 137 15.07 -10.87 16.79
C ASN A 137 14.07 -11.97 17.15
N PHE A 138 12.99 -12.12 16.39
CA PHE A 138 12.02 -13.18 16.59
C PHE A 138 12.55 -14.55 16.15
N LEU A 139 13.23 -14.61 15.00
CA LEU A 139 13.83 -15.84 14.50
C LEU A 139 15.08 -16.24 15.31
N GLY A 140 15.74 -15.29 15.96
CA GLY A 140 16.95 -15.52 16.76
C GLY A 140 18.24 -15.68 15.95
N ASP A 141 18.14 -15.84 14.64
CA ASP A 141 19.27 -16.19 13.78
C ASP A 141 19.23 -15.47 12.42
N LYS A 142 20.41 -15.09 11.90
CA LYS A 142 20.52 -14.37 10.62
C LYS A 142 20.30 -15.30 9.41
N GLN A 143 20.74 -16.54 9.50
CA GLN A 143 20.55 -17.57 8.48
C GLN A 143 19.07 -17.97 8.39
N LEU A 144 18.30 -17.93 9.48
CA LEU A 144 16.85 -18.09 9.42
C LEU A 144 16.13 -16.91 8.73
N GLU A 145 16.64 -15.68 8.87
CA GLU A 145 16.16 -14.54 8.07
C GLU A 145 16.49 -14.70 6.58
N GLU A 146 17.66 -15.26 6.25
CA GLU A 146 18.03 -15.62 4.88
C GLU A 146 17.12 -16.73 4.33
N LEU A 147 16.86 -17.78 5.11
CA LEU A 147 15.93 -18.86 4.77
C LEU A 147 14.53 -18.32 4.47
N TYR A 148 14.03 -17.39 5.29
CA TYR A 148 12.75 -16.75 5.04
C TYR A 148 12.69 -16.07 3.66
N LYS A 149 13.75 -15.33 3.29
CA LYS A 149 13.83 -14.65 1.99
C LYS A 149 13.90 -15.66 0.83
N LEU A 150 14.67 -16.74 1.00
CA LEU A 150 14.75 -17.82 0.02
C LEU A 150 13.41 -18.56 -0.13
N ALA A 151 12.67 -18.77 0.96
CA ALA A 151 11.34 -19.37 0.95
C ALA A 151 10.31 -18.47 0.24
N LEU A 152 10.38 -17.14 0.42
CA LEU A 152 9.57 -16.19 -0.34
C LEU A 152 9.91 -16.19 -1.83
N GLU A 153 11.19 -16.26 -2.17
CA GLU A 153 11.65 -16.32 -3.56
C GLU A 153 11.21 -17.63 -4.25
N GLU A 154 11.27 -18.75 -3.53
CA GLU A 154 10.76 -20.04 -4.00
C GLU A 154 9.24 -19.99 -4.18
N GLU A 155 8.52 -19.37 -3.24
CA GLU A 155 7.07 -19.18 -3.32
C GLU A 155 6.67 -18.37 -4.55
N MET A 156 7.27 -17.19 -4.77
CA MET A 156 6.90 -16.30 -5.88
C MET A 156 7.19 -16.89 -7.27
N ASN A 157 8.11 -17.85 -7.34
CA ASN A 157 8.46 -18.60 -8.54
C ASN A 157 7.72 -19.95 -8.65
N SER A 158 6.63 -20.14 -7.90
CA SER A 158 5.75 -21.30 -8.04
C SER A 158 4.48 -20.98 -8.82
N LYS A 159 3.98 -21.93 -9.61
CA LYS A 159 2.71 -21.76 -10.34
C LYS A 159 1.54 -21.57 -9.37
N GLU A 160 1.56 -22.26 -8.23
CA GLU A 160 0.50 -22.20 -7.24
C GLU A 160 0.34 -20.78 -6.68
N TYR A 161 1.45 -20.13 -6.32
CA TYR A 161 1.42 -18.75 -5.83
C TYR A 161 0.92 -17.77 -6.89
N ARG A 162 1.41 -17.89 -8.13
CA ARG A 162 1.03 -16.97 -9.22
C ARG A 162 -0.44 -17.11 -9.60
N ASN A 163 -0.98 -18.33 -9.57
CA ASN A 163 -2.40 -18.59 -9.77
C ASN A 163 -3.26 -18.01 -8.63
N ALA A 164 -2.87 -18.25 -7.38
CA ALA A 164 -3.56 -17.70 -6.22
C ALA A 164 -3.56 -16.16 -6.26
N LEU A 165 -2.42 -15.56 -6.64
CA LEU A 165 -2.29 -14.12 -6.75
C LEU A 165 -3.19 -13.53 -7.84
N PHE A 166 -3.23 -14.13 -9.03
CA PHE A 166 -4.13 -13.70 -10.10
C PHE A 166 -5.61 -13.86 -9.69
N ASN A 167 -5.98 -15.02 -9.16
CA ASN A 167 -7.36 -15.27 -8.70
C ASN A 167 -7.79 -14.27 -7.62
N ARG A 168 -6.87 -13.87 -6.73
CA ARG A 168 -7.11 -12.88 -5.69
C ARG A 168 -7.19 -11.45 -6.23
N SER A 169 -6.54 -11.15 -7.35
CA SER A 169 -6.60 -9.83 -7.99
C SER A 169 -7.91 -9.61 -8.75
N ILE A 170 -8.59 -10.67 -9.16
CA ILE A 170 -9.89 -10.59 -9.84
C ILE A 170 -11.01 -10.22 -8.87
N ASN A 171 -11.67 -9.11 -9.19
CA ASN A 171 -12.92 -8.68 -8.58
C ASN A 171 -14.01 -8.71 -9.65
N GLU A 172 -15.17 -9.25 -9.28
CA GLU A 172 -16.40 -9.04 -10.02
C GLU A 172 -16.90 -7.65 -9.66
N ILE A 173 -16.88 -6.77 -10.66
CA ILE A 173 -17.43 -5.42 -10.55
C ILE A 173 -18.32 -5.21 -11.77
N ASP A 174 -19.32 -4.34 -11.61
CA ASP A 174 -20.03 -3.83 -12.78
C ASP A 174 -19.00 -3.21 -13.74
N GLY A 175 -19.20 -3.42 -15.03
CA GLY A 175 -18.31 -2.92 -16.07
C GLY A 175 -19.07 -2.45 -17.29
N PRO A 176 -18.36 -1.83 -18.23
CA PRO A 176 -18.98 -1.34 -19.45
C PRO A 176 -19.53 -2.49 -20.27
N THR A 177 -20.68 -2.27 -20.91
CA THR A 177 -21.25 -3.21 -21.88
C THR A 177 -20.36 -3.38 -23.12
N GLY A 178 -20.30 -4.61 -23.63
CA GLY A 178 -19.60 -4.95 -24.88
C GLY A 178 -18.07 -4.92 -24.77
N ASP A 179 -17.41 -4.52 -25.87
CA ASP A 179 -15.94 -4.66 -26.01
C ASP A 179 -15.14 -3.57 -25.29
N LYS A 180 -15.80 -2.54 -24.77
CA LYS A 180 -15.11 -1.47 -24.02
C LYS A 180 -14.54 -2.04 -22.72
N LYS A 181 -13.41 -1.50 -22.27
CA LYS A 181 -12.78 -1.86 -20.98
C LYS A 181 -12.32 -0.62 -20.24
N LEU A 182 -12.39 -0.66 -18.92
CA LEU A 182 -11.93 0.41 -18.04
C LEU A 182 -10.44 0.24 -17.70
N LEU A 183 -9.76 1.37 -17.57
CA LEU A 183 -8.48 1.51 -16.88
C LEU A 183 -8.66 2.55 -15.77
N VAL A 184 -8.81 2.08 -14.54
CA VAL A 184 -9.05 2.91 -13.35
C VAL A 184 -7.75 3.11 -12.60
N LEU A 185 -7.32 4.36 -12.50
CA LEU A 185 -6.15 4.79 -11.74
C LEU A 185 -6.65 5.41 -10.45
N LEU A 186 -6.31 4.81 -9.30
CA LEU A 186 -6.83 5.26 -8.01
C LEU A 186 -5.70 5.69 -7.08
N GLY A 187 -5.50 7.00 -6.96
CA GLY A 187 -4.53 7.61 -6.07
C GLY A 187 -5.03 7.78 -4.64
N GLY A 188 -4.12 7.81 -3.68
CA GLY A 188 -4.37 8.18 -2.30
C GLY A 188 -3.31 7.61 -1.35
N ALA A 189 -3.18 8.18 -0.15
CA ALA A 189 -2.23 7.69 0.86
C ALA A 189 -2.40 6.19 1.19
N SER A 190 -1.36 5.53 1.68
CA SER A 190 -1.45 4.15 2.16
C SER A 190 -2.40 4.10 3.36
N GLY A 191 -3.45 3.26 3.30
CA GLY A 191 -4.50 3.22 4.33
C GLY A 191 -5.64 4.22 4.13
N SER A 192 -5.69 4.99 3.03
CA SER A 192 -6.75 5.98 2.79
C SER A 192 -8.12 5.39 2.40
N GLY A 193 -8.25 4.07 2.23
CA GLY A 193 -9.51 3.44 1.82
C GLY A 193 -9.69 3.24 0.30
N LYS A 194 -8.60 3.23 -0.48
CA LYS A 194 -8.63 3.03 -1.94
C LYS A 194 -9.46 1.81 -2.37
N SER A 195 -9.29 0.66 -1.73
CA SER A 195 -10.02 -0.56 -2.10
C SER A 195 -11.55 -0.38 -1.99
N SER A 196 -12.04 0.34 -0.97
CA SER A 196 -13.47 0.67 -0.82
C SER A 196 -13.93 1.72 -1.81
N ALA A 197 -13.09 2.73 -2.08
CA ALA A 197 -13.36 3.82 -3.01
C ALA A 197 -13.44 3.36 -4.48
N LEU A 198 -12.77 2.26 -4.85
CA LEU A 198 -12.76 1.74 -6.22
C LEU A 198 -14.16 1.41 -6.74
N LYS A 199 -14.98 0.71 -5.94
CA LYS A 199 -16.35 0.33 -6.35
C LYS A 199 -17.23 1.55 -6.58
N VAL A 200 -17.14 2.52 -5.68
CA VAL A 200 -17.88 3.79 -5.74
C VAL A 200 -17.50 4.55 -7.02
N LEU A 201 -16.21 4.68 -7.31
CA LEU A 201 -15.71 5.33 -8.52
C LEU A 201 -16.16 4.61 -9.81
N VAL A 202 -16.09 3.28 -9.84
CA VAL A 202 -16.51 2.52 -11.02
C VAL A 202 -17.99 2.72 -11.31
N ASN A 203 -18.84 2.61 -10.28
CA ASN A 203 -20.28 2.80 -10.44
C ASN A 203 -20.61 4.21 -10.95
N GLU A 204 -19.98 5.23 -10.38
CA GLU A 204 -20.13 6.63 -10.82
C GLU A 204 -19.79 6.80 -12.31
N VAL A 205 -18.69 6.19 -12.76
CA VAL A 205 -18.29 6.27 -14.17
C VAL A 205 -19.29 5.53 -15.07
N LEU A 206 -19.72 4.34 -14.68
CA LEU A 206 -20.64 3.54 -15.49
C LEU A 206 -22.00 4.24 -15.63
N GLU A 207 -22.48 4.88 -14.57
CA GLU A 207 -23.73 5.64 -14.59
C GLU A 207 -23.59 6.91 -15.44
N ASN A 208 -22.56 7.73 -15.20
CA ASN A 208 -22.35 8.98 -15.93
C ASN A 208 -22.02 8.79 -17.42
N GLN A 209 -21.49 7.64 -17.80
CA GLN A 209 -21.17 7.33 -19.20
C GLN A 209 -22.26 6.50 -19.90
N ASN A 210 -23.36 6.18 -19.21
CA ASN A 210 -24.40 5.27 -19.70
C ASN A 210 -23.84 3.91 -20.17
N LEU A 211 -22.87 3.37 -19.42
CA LEU A 211 -22.17 2.12 -19.73
C LEU A 211 -22.62 0.96 -18.83
N LYS A 212 -23.52 1.22 -17.86
CA LYS A 212 -24.00 0.21 -16.92
C LYS A 212 -24.77 -0.89 -17.66
N GLY A 213 -24.29 -2.12 -17.53
CA GLY A 213 -24.86 -3.31 -18.18
C GLY A 213 -25.21 -4.42 -17.21
N GLN A 214 -25.84 -5.47 -17.74
CA GLN A 214 -26.13 -6.71 -17.00
C GLN A 214 -25.04 -7.79 -17.16
N GLU A 215 -23.99 -7.52 -17.94
CA GLU A 215 -22.91 -8.47 -18.19
C GLU A 215 -21.92 -8.52 -17.01
N THR A 216 -21.56 -9.74 -16.58
CA THR A 216 -20.51 -9.93 -15.58
C THR A 216 -19.17 -9.48 -16.14
N ASN A 217 -18.58 -8.47 -15.50
CA ASN A 217 -17.30 -7.92 -15.88
C ASN A 217 -16.23 -8.29 -14.85
N PHE A 218 -15.07 -8.72 -15.35
CA PHE A 218 -13.91 -8.99 -14.50
C PHE A 218 -12.98 -7.79 -14.48
N CYS A 219 -12.57 -7.41 -13.28
CA CYS A 219 -11.57 -6.38 -13.06
C CYS A 219 -10.39 -6.92 -12.27
N THR A 220 -9.21 -6.81 -12.83
CA THR A 220 -7.97 -7.14 -12.13
C THR A 220 -7.45 -5.92 -11.38
N SER A 221 -7.26 -6.06 -10.07
CA SER A 221 -6.68 -5.03 -9.21
C SER A 221 -5.18 -5.23 -9.09
N LEU A 222 -4.38 -4.28 -9.59
CA LEU A 222 -2.92 -4.29 -9.53
C LEU A 222 -2.41 -3.64 -8.23
N ASP A 223 -2.76 -4.25 -7.09
CA ASP A 223 -2.36 -3.80 -5.75
C ASP A 223 -1.16 -4.60 -5.21
N GLY A 224 -0.10 -3.89 -4.81
CA GLY A 224 1.08 -4.52 -4.18
C GLY A 224 0.81 -5.12 -2.80
N ALA A 225 -0.34 -4.86 -2.18
CA ALA A 225 -0.78 -5.58 -0.98
C ALA A 225 -1.14 -7.04 -1.26
N LEU A 226 -1.65 -7.36 -2.45
CA LEU A 226 -2.14 -8.72 -2.75
C LEU A 226 -1.04 -9.76 -2.69
N ALA A 227 0.15 -9.45 -3.23
CA ALA A 227 1.31 -10.34 -3.19
C ALA A 227 1.66 -10.77 -1.75
N ARG A 228 1.47 -9.86 -0.80
CA ARG A 228 1.77 -10.07 0.62
C ARG A 228 0.63 -10.81 1.35
N GLU A 229 -0.62 -10.55 0.99
CA GLU A 229 -1.80 -11.23 1.53
C GLU A 229 -1.88 -12.70 1.09
N VAL A 230 -1.39 -13.00 -0.12
CA VAL A 230 -1.40 -14.35 -0.72
C VAL A 230 -0.23 -15.19 -0.19
N SER A 231 0.92 -14.59 0.11
CA SER A 231 2.11 -15.31 0.60
C SER A 231 1.82 -16.13 1.86
N GLN A 232 1.96 -17.46 1.78
CA GLN A 232 1.88 -18.39 2.90
C GLN A 232 3.05 -18.18 3.85
N MET A 233 4.28 -18.07 3.34
CA MET A 233 5.47 -17.92 4.19
C MET A 233 5.34 -16.68 5.07
N ARG A 234 4.95 -15.55 4.48
CA ARG A 234 4.69 -14.34 5.23
C ARG A 234 3.54 -14.48 6.23
N SER A 235 2.45 -15.16 5.85
CA SER A 235 1.28 -15.34 6.70
C SER A 235 1.59 -16.22 7.92
N ILE A 236 2.33 -17.31 7.74
CA ILE A 236 2.82 -18.20 8.80
C ILE A 236 3.72 -17.42 9.77
N THR A 237 4.67 -16.64 9.26
CA THR A 237 5.56 -15.81 10.10
C THR A 237 4.74 -14.85 10.96
N ALA A 238 3.81 -14.11 10.35
CA ALA A 238 2.98 -13.15 11.05
C ALA A 238 2.11 -13.83 12.13
N ALA A 239 1.40 -14.90 11.77
CA ALA A 239 0.56 -15.65 12.71
C ALA A 239 1.37 -16.27 13.86
N CYS A 240 2.59 -16.76 13.61
CA CYS A 240 3.43 -17.29 14.68
C CYS A 240 3.90 -16.20 15.65
N VAL A 241 4.25 -15.01 15.14
CA VAL A 241 4.63 -13.85 15.95
C VAL A 241 3.48 -13.43 16.87
N GLU A 242 2.26 -13.34 16.33
CA GLU A 242 1.06 -13.04 17.12
C GLU A 242 0.80 -14.09 18.21
N LYS A 243 0.92 -15.39 17.86
CA LYS A 243 0.74 -16.51 18.81
C LYS A 243 1.74 -16.52 19.95
N LYS A 244 2.94 -15.96 19.73
CA LYS A 244 3.97 -15.75 20.76
C LYS A 244 3.77 -14.48 21.58
N GLY A 245 2.64 -13.79 21.40
CA GLY A 245 2.21 -12.67 22.24
C GLY A 245 2.71 -11.30 21.77
N TYR A 246 3.48 -11.22 20.68
CA TYR A 246 3.89 -9.94 20.10
C TYR A 246 2.73 -9.26 19.39
N SER A 247 2.74 -7.93 19.36
CA SER A 247 1.71 -7.17 18.63
C SER A 247 1.87 -7.28 17.11
N GLY A 248 3.06 -7.62 16.63
CA GLY A 248 3.38 -7.80 15.22
C GLY A 248 4.88 -7.68 14.94
N THR A 249 5.23 -7.57 13.66
CA THR A 249 6.62 -7.48 13.19
C THR A 249 6.84 -6.16 12.46
N ILE A 250 7.78 -5.35 12.94
CA ILE A 250 7.94 -3.94 12.51
C ILE A 250 8.57 -3.87 11.11
N ASP A 251 9.43 -4.83 10.76
CA ASP A 251 10.22 -4.87 9.53
C ASP A 251 9.83 -6.02 8.58
N LEU A 252 8.72 -6.72 8.83
CA LEU A 252 8.29 -7.84 7.96
C LEU A 252 8.01 -7.36 6.53
N GLN A 253 7.44 -6.17 6.37
CA GLN A 253 7.27 -5.55 5.05
C GLN A 253 8.60 -5.44 4.28
N LYS A 254 9.67 -5.00 4.96
CA LYS A 254 10.98 -4.84 4.34
C LYS A 254 11.64 -6.19 4.09
N ALA A 255 11.46 -7.15 4.99
CA ALA A 255 11.96 -8.51 4.80
C ALA A 255 11.24 -9.27 3.68
N SER A 256 10.05 -8.82 3.29
CA SER A 256 9.24 -9.39 2.19
C SER A 256 9.28 -8.56 0.90
N ASP A 257 10.23 -7.63 0.76
CA ASP A 257 10.27 -6.69 -0.37
C ASP A 257 10.41 -7.37 -1.74
N ILE A 258 10.94 -8.59 -1.78
CA ILE A 258 10.98 -9.42 -2.99
C ILE A 258 9.59 -9.66 -3.60
N LEU A 259 8.54 -9.71 -2.78
CA LEU A 259 7.15 -9.87 -3.22
C LEU A 259 6.62 -8.64 -3.98
N ASP A 260 7.20 -7.45 -3.76
CA ASP A 260 6.76 -6.22 -4.44
C ASP A 260 7.02 -6.31 -5.97
N GLY A 261 7.95 -7.17 -6.41
CA GLY A 261 8.25 -7.39 -7.83
C GLY A 261 7.10 -8.03 -8.62
N VAL A 262 6.23 -8.80 -7.97
CA VAL A 262 5.17 -9.58 -8.65
C VAL A 262 4.05 -8.69 -9.21
N LYS A 263 3.90 -7.46 -8.71
CA LYS A 263 2.98 -6.47 -9.30
C LYS A 263 3.28 -6.25 -10.78
N ASN A 264 4.56 -6.26 -11.18
CA ASN A 264 4.94 -6.09 -12.59
C ASN A 264 4.49 -7.29 -13.43
N THR A 265 4.47 -8.50 -12.89
CA THR A 265 3.96 -9.69 -13.57
C THR A 265 2.45 -9.58 -13.82
N LEU A 266 1.67 -9.25 -12.78
CA LEU A 266 0.23 -9.04 -12.94
C LEU A 266 -0.08 -7.91 -13.93
N GLU A 267 0.72 -6.85 -13.93
CA GLU A 267 0.59 -5.76 -14.88
C GLU A 267 0.85 -6.20 -16.32
N LYS A 268 1.95 -6.92 -16.58
CA LYS A 268 2.22 -7.51 -17.90
C LYS A 268 1.05 -8.37 -18.38
N VAL A 269 0.50 -9.22 -17.51
CA VAL A 269 -0.65 -10.08 -17.82
C VAL A 269 -1.91 -9.25 -18.14
N ALA A 270 -2.21 -8.25 -17.31
CA ALA A 270 -3.39 -7.41 -17.45
C ALA A 270 -3.38 -6.57 -18.74
N PHE A 271 -2.22 -6.06 -19.14
CA PHE A 271 -2.05 -5.21 -20.33
C PHE A 271 -1.77 -5.98 -21.62
N ALA A 272 -1.54 -7.30 -21.56
CA ALA A 272 -1.21 -8.10 -22.74
C ALA A 272 -2.35 -8.17 -23.78
N GLU A 273 -3.61 -8.09 -23.31
CA GLU A 273 -4.83 -8.21 -24.11
C GLU A 273 -5.91 -7.25 -23.60
N ASN A 274 -6.92 -6.96 -24.43
CA ASN A 274 -8.03 -6.05 -24.08
C ASN A 274 -9.28 -6.79 -23.54
N ASN A 275 -9.10 -7.85 -22.76
CA ASN A 275 -10.19 -8.68 -22.23
C ASN A 275 -10.58 -8.37 -20.77
N LEU A 276 -9.72 -7.68 -20.01
CA LEU A 276 -9.91 -7.39 -18.59
C LEU A 276 -10.16 -5.92 -18.34
N ASN A 277 -11.02 -5.55 -17.39
CA ASN A 277 -10.95 -4.22 -16.77
C ASN A 277 -9.73 -4.18 -15.84
N ILE A 278 -9.09 -3.02 -15.71
CA ILE A 278 -7.89 -2.87 -14.89
C ILE A 278 -8.11 -1.78 -13.85
N ALA A 279 -7.85 -2.09 -12.58
CA ALA A 279 -7.80 -1.12 -11.50
C ALA A 279 -6.39 -1.06 -10.91
N ILE A 280 -5.84 0.14 -10.74
CA ILE A 280 -4.49 0.35 -10.25
C ILE A 280 -4.57 1.26 -9.03
N PRO A 281 -4.84 0.69 -7.84
CA PRO A 281 -4.70 1.43 -6.60
C PRO A 281 -3.21 1.68 -6.36
N GLU A 282 -2.84 2.95 -6.27
CA GLU A 282 -1.45 3.35 -6.15
C GLU A 282 -1.30 4.47 -5.13
N THR A 283 -0.25 4.39 -4.33
CA THR A 283 0.03 5.45 -3.35
C THR A 283 0.76 6.60 -4.01
N PHE A 284 1.21 6.46 -5.27
CA PHE A 284 2.00 7.45 -6.02
C PHE A 284 3.18 7.98 -5.23
N SER A 285 3.62 7.20 -4.24
CA SER A 285 4.63 7.65 -3.33
C SER A 285 5.91 7.87 -4.12
N LYS A 286 6.21 7.07 -5.15
CA LYS A 286 7.39 7.20 -6.00
C LYS A 286 7.18 8.10 -7.22
N ILE A 287 6.11 8.89 -7.31
CA ILE A 287 5.78 9.62 -8.54
C ILE A 287 6.85 10.62 -8.96
N TYR A 288 7.74 11.04 -8.07
CA TYR A 288 8.87 11.86 -8.47
C TYR A 288 10.00 11.08 -9.18
N SER A 289 9.93 9.76 -9.23
CA SER A 289 10.83 8.96 -10.07
C SER A 289 10.34 9.07 -11.51
N ILE A 290 11.25 9.43 -12.42
CA ILE A 290 10.90 9.56 -13.84
C ILE A 290 10.48 8.24 -14.42
N ASN A 291 11.15 7.14 -14.07
CA ASN A 291 10.75 5.81 -14.55
C ASN A 291 9.29 5.55 -14.20
N PHE A 292 8.88 5.95 -13.01
CA PHE A 292 7.49 5.86 -12.57
C PHE A 292 6.58 6.81 -13.38
N MET A 293 6.97 8.06 -13.62
CA MET A 293 6.18 9.02 -14.42
C MET A 293 6.06 8.61 -15.88
N MET A 294 7.14 8.17 -16.52
CA MET A 294 7.17 7.71 -17.90
C MET A 294 6.29 6.48 -18.10
N LYS A 295 6.37 5.51 -17.18
CA LYS A 295 5.46 4.38 -17.14
C LYS A 295 3.99 4.85 -17.12
N TYR A 296 3.66 5.78 -16.22
CA TYR A 296 2.31 6.33 -16.11
C TYR A 296 1.88 7.08 -17.38
N LEU A 297 2.73 7.92 -17.95
CA LEU A 297 2.46 8.64 -19.20
C LEU A 297 2.24 7.67 -20.37
N ASN A 298 3.03 6.61 -20.48
CA ASN A 298 2.81 5.57 -21.49
C ASN A 298 1.43 4.93 -21.32
N MET A 299 1.00 4.67 -20.09
CA MET A 299 -0.34 4.16 -19.82
C MET A 299 -1.44 5.16 -20.22
N LEU A 300 -1.22 6.47 -20.07
CA LEU A 300 -2.15 7.51 -20.56
C LEU A 300 -2.38 7.42 -22.07
N HIS A 301 -1.38 6.96 -22.84
CA HIS A 301 -1.46 6.80 -24.29
C HIS A 301 -2.03 5.44 -24.71
N THR A 302 -2.82 4.75 -23.87
CA THR A 302 -3.46 3.46 -24.21
C THR A 302 -4.93 3.70 -24.63
N PRO A 303 -5.23 4.05 -25.90
CA PRO A 303 -6.54 4.56 -26.33
C PRO A 303 -7.68 3.53 -26.30
N ASP A 304 -7.38 2.24 -26.24
CA ASP A 304 -8.38 1.15 -26.36
C ASP A 304 -9.19 0.91 -25.08
N ARG A 305 -8.99 1.75 -24.06
CA ARG A 305 -9.60 1.65 -22.73
C ARG A 305 -10.15 3.00 -22.29
N ILE A 306 -11.30 2.99 -21.62
CA ILE A 306 -11.83 4.18 -20.96
C ILE A 306 -10.99 4.42 -19.71
N MET A 307 -10.21 5.49 -19.74
CA MET A 307 -9.34 5.86 -18.64
C MET A 307 -10.05 6.72 -17.63
N VAL A 308 -9.99 6.30 -16.37
CA VAL A 308 -10.60 6.98 -15.23
C VAL A 308 -9.52 7.25 -14.20
N PHE A 309 -9.52 8.44 -13.61
CA PHE A 309 -8.71 8.75 -12.46
C PHE A 309 -9.57 9.07 -11.23
N GLY A 310 -9.29 8.44 -10.11
CA GLY A 310 -9.81 8.81 -8.81
C GLY A 310 -8.69 9.19 -7.85
N ARG A 311 -8.92 10.18 -7.00
CA ARG A 311 -8.04 10.48 -5.86
C ARG A 311 -8.81 10.38 -4.57
N VAL A 312 -8.38 9.53 -3.65
CA VAL A 312 -8.95 9.43 -2.31
C VAL A 312 -8.29 10.45 -1.38
N GLU A 313 -9.04 11.46 -0.95
CA GLU A 313 -8.65 12.37 0.13
C GLU A 313 -9.06 11.77 1.48
N ALA A 314 -8.15 11.76 2.46
CA ALA A 314 -8.41 11.21 3.79
C ALA A 314 -7.67 12.02 4.85
N LYS A 315 -8.19 12.03 6.07
CA LYS A 315 -7.55 12.75 7.20
C LYS A 315 -6.33 12.00 7.73
N LYS A 316 -5.25 12.73 8.03
CA LYS A 316 -3.94 12.16 8.41
C LYS A 316 -4.02 11.31 9.68
N ASP A 317 -4.70 11.81 10.69
CA ASP A 317 -4.90 11.17 12.00
C ASP A 317 -5.74 9.88 11.89
N ALA A 318 -6.81 9.93 11.11
CA ALA A 318 -7.64 8.77 10.76
C ALA A 318 -6.81 7.69 10.07
N VAL A 319 -6.03 8.06 9.03
CA VAL A 319 -5.17 7.12 8.31
C VAL A 319 -4.06 6.56 9.19
N ALA A 320 -3.45 7.38 10.05
CA ALA A 320 -2.43 6.91 10.99
C ALA A 320 -3.02 5.91 12.00
N PHE A 321 -4.21 6.20 12.53
CA PHE A 321 -4.91 5.29 13.44
C PHE A 321 -5.28 3.97 12.76
N MET A 322 -5.90 4.01 11.57
CA MET A 322 -6.21 2.81 10.78
C MET A 322 -4.97 2.00 10.42
N GLY A 323 -3.88 2.68 10.05
CA GLY A 323 -2.60 2.05 9.72
C GLY A 323 -2.04 1.28 10.91
N THR A 324 -1.97 1.91 12.08
CA THR A 324 -1.50 1.25 13.32
C THR A 324 -2.42 0.10 13.74
N ASP A 325 -3.73 0.28 13.65
CA ASP A 325 -4.70 -0.75 14.02
C ASP A 325 -4.66 -1.96 13.07
N ARG A 326 -4.44 -1.74 11.77
CA ARG A 326 -4.22 -2.80 10.78
C ARG A 326 -2.87 -3.49 10.98
N ALA A 327 -1.85 -2.76 11.42
CA ALA A 327 -0.49 -3.26 11.52
C ALA A 327 -0.22 -4.13 12.74
N TYR A 328 -0.87 -3.85 13.87
CA TYR A 328 -0.52 -4.43 15.17
C TYR A 328 -1.74 -4.80 16.02
N LYS A 329 -1.63 -5.89 16.80
CA LYS A 329 -2.63 -6.29 17.80
C LYS A 329 -2.71 -5.24 18.90
N ASP A 330 -3.94 -5.03 19.36
CA ASP A 330 -4.25 -4.16 20.48
C ASP A 330 -4.10 -4.87 21.83
N LYS A 331 -4.01 -6.20 21.83
CA LYS A 331 -3.87 -7.04 23.01
C LYS A 331 -2.91 -8.20 22.75
N ALA A 332 -2.12 -8.54 23.76
CA ALA A 332 -1.30 -9.74 23.75
C ALA A 332 -2.18 -10.99 23.72
N GLU A 333 -1.77 -12.02 22.98
CA GLU A 333 -2.39 -13.34 23.13
C GLU A 333 -2.10 -13.91 24.53
N LYS A 334 -3.09 -14.64 25.05
CA LYS A 334 -2.88 -15.40 26.29
C LYS A 334 -1.83 -16.47 26.01
N GLU A 335 -0.94 -16.65 26.97
CA GLU A 335 0.06 -17.70 26.92
C GLU A 335 -0.63 -19.07 26.81
N LYS A 336 -0.19 -19.87 25.83
CA LYS A 336 -0.78 -21.15 25.47
C LYS A 336 0.33 -22.15 25.20
N ASP A 337 0.15 -23.37 25.66
CA ASP A 337 1.05 -24.47 25.33
C ASP A 337 0.81 -24.95 23.89
N TYR A 338 1.81 -24.74 23.05
CA TYR A 338 1.82 -25.16 21.64
C TYR A 338 2.70 -26.40 21.40
N SER A 339 3.23 -27.06 22.43
CA SER A 339 4.16 -28.19 22.32
C SER A 339 3.71 -29.31 21.38
N ASN A 340 2.40 -29.54 21.27
CA ASN A 340 1.80 -30.57 20.42
C ASN A 340 1.05 -30.01 19.19
N GLN A 341 1.27 -28.74 18.84
CA GLN A 341 0.60 -28.09 17.70
C GLN A 341 1.61 -27.77 16.58
N CYS A 342 1.11 -27.76 15.35
CA CYS A 342 1.78 -27.18 14.20
C CYS A 342 1.07 -25.89 13.82
N ILE A 343 1.81 -24.94 13.24
CA ILE A 343 1.19 -23.84 12.53
C ILE A 343 0.59 -24.36 11.23
N ASP A 344 -0.68 -24.04 11.01
CA ASP A 344 -1.36 -24.30 9.74
C ASP A 344 -0.57 -23.61 8.61
N PRO A 345 -0.22 -24.29 7.51
CA PRO A 345 0.51 -23.69 6.40
C PRO A 345 -0.28 -22.57 5.70
N ASN A 346 -1.59 -22.52 5.91
CA ASN A 346 -2.48 -21.46 5.46
C ASN A 346 -2.99 -20.60 6.64
N ALA A 347 -2.27 -20.58 7.77
CA ALA A 347 -2.58 -19.68 8.88
C ALA A 347 -2.57 -18.24 8.38
N LYS A 348 -3.62 -17.47 8.70
CA LYS A 348 -3.68 -16.04 8.47
C LYS A 348 -3.47 -15.29 9.78
N SER A 349 -2.73 -14.21 9.69
CA SER A 349 -2.57 -13.22 10.75
C SER A 349 -3.78 -12.30 10.76
N GLU A 350 -4.19 -11.83 11.95
CA GLU A 350 -5.22 -10.79 12.04
C GLU A 350 -4.70 -9.42 11.57
N LYS A 351 -3.37 -9.24 11.60
CA LYS A 351 -2.69 -7.97 11.29
C LYS A 351 -1.77 -8.05 10.09
N GLU A 352 -1.49 -6.90 9.48
CA GLU A 352 -0.63 -6.80 8.30
C GLU A 352 0.86 -6.86 8.64
N HIS A 353 1.30 -6.51 9.87
CA HIS A 353 2.73 -6.43 10.23
C HIS A 353 3.49 -5.48 9.29
N LYS A 354 2.94 -4.27 9.11
CA LYS A 354 3.51 -3.22 8.27
C LYS A 354 3.60 -1.92 9.05
N ARG A 355 4.77 -1.32 9.08
CA ARG A 355 4.93 0.01 9.67
C ARG A 355 4.30 1.08 8.76
N TYR A 356 3.42 1.89 9.34
CA TYR A 356 2.86 3.08 8.71
C TYR A 356 3.55 4.32 9.28
N ASN A 357 4.18 5.13 8.44
CA ASN A 357 4.84 6.36 8.87
C ASN A 357 4.13 7.60 8.32
N SER A 358 4.24 8.72 9.05
CA SER A 358 3.64 10.00 8.68
C SER A 358 4.16 10.53 7.34
N ALA A 359 5.44 10.30 7.04
CA ALA A 359 6.05 10.65 5.77
C ALA A 359 5.35 9.95 4.59
N GLY A 360 5.05 8.66 4.72
CA GLY A 360 4.37 7.87 3.69
C GLY A 360 2.96 8.38 3.38
N PHE A 361 2.25 8.92 4.38
CA PHE A 361 0.98 9.60 4.16
C PHE A 361 1.17 10.86 3.31
N ILE A 362 2.09 11.75 3.72
CA ILE A 362 2.30 13.04 3.07
C ILE A 362 2.73 12.85 1.61
N TRP A 363 3.71 11.97 1.37
CA TRP A 363 4.17 11.66 0.02
C TRP A 363 3.11 10.96 -0.81
N GLY A 364 2.24 10.17 -0.17
CA GLY A 364 1.14 9.51 -0.85
C GLY A 364 0.05 10.48 -1.31
N ASP A 365 -0.34 11.42 -0.45
CA ASP A 365 -1.31 12.46 -0.76
C ASP A 365 -0.79 13.41 -1.85
N LEU A 366 0.39 13.99 -1.65
CA LEU A 366 1.02 14.88 -2.62
C LEU A 366 1.26 14.18 -3.96
N GLY A 367 1.76 12.95 -3.94
CA GLY A 367 2.01 12.19 -5.16
C GLY A 367 0.73 11.92 -5.94
N SER A 368 -0.38 11.66 -5.24
CA SER A 368 -1.69 11.44 -5.86
C SER A 368 -2.28 12.72 -6.44
N LYS A 369 -2.07 13.88 -5.80
CA LYS A 369 -2.42 15.20 -6.34
C LYS A 369 -1.66 15.52 -7.63
N ILE A 370 -0.35 15.20 -7.67
CA ILE A 370 0.48 15.34 -8.86
C ILE A 370 -0.02 14.42 -9.99
N ALA A 371 -0.31 13.15 -9.69
CA ALA A 371 -0.84 12.20 -10.66
C ALA A 371 -2.17 12.68 -11.27
N GLN A 372 -3.09 13.16 -10.43
CA GLN A 372 -4.36 13.72 -10.87
C GLN A 372 -4.15 14.94 -11.77
N HIS A 373 -3.24 15.83 -11.40
CA HIS A 373 -2.91 17.00 -12.20
C HIS A 373 -2.40 16.61 -13.60
N ILE A 374 -1.47 15.66 -13.68
CA ILE A 374 -0.94 15.14 -14.95
C ILE A 374 -2.07 14.52 -15.80
N PHE A 375 -2.94 13.74 -15.17
CA PHE A 375 -4.09 13.13 -15.84
C PHE A 375 -5.08 14.16 -16.38
N ASN A 376 -5.44 15.17 -15.57
CA ASN A 376 -6.35 16.23 -15.97
C ASN A 376 -5.80 16.99 -17.18
N MET A 377 -4.50 17.33 -17.17
CA MET A 377 -3.86 17.98 -18.33
C MET A 377 -3.93 17.12 -19.59
N TYR A 378 -3.74 15.81 -19.46
CA TYR A 378 -3.89 14.89 -20.59
C TYR A 378 -5.32 14.90 -21.13
N GLN A 379 -6.33 14.78 -20.26
CA GLN A 379 -7.73 14.78 -20.68
C GLN A 379 -8.17 16.12 -21.29
N MET A 380 -7.72 17.25 -20.76
CA MET A 380 -8.01 18.57 -21.36
C MET A 380 -7.52 18.66 -22.80
N LYS A 381 -6.33 18.13 -23.12
CA LYS A 381 -5.83 18.09 -24.50
C LYS A 381 -6.64 17.17 -25.40
N VAL A 382 -7.14 16.07 -24.86
CA VAL A 382 -8.05 15.19 -25.60
C VAL A 382 -9.38 15.91 -25.85
N GLN A 383 -9.88 16.66 -24.89
CA GLN A 383 -11.11 17.44 -25.00
C GLN A 383 -10.99 18.63 -25.97
N GLU A 384 -9.84 19.31 -26.03
CA GLU A 384 -9.55 20.32 -27.06
C GLU A 384 -9.71 19.76 -28.48
N LYS A 385 -9.40 18.47 -28.67
CA LYS A 385 -9.58 17.77 -29.96
C LYS A 385 -10.98 17.15 -30.11
N ASN A 386 -11.68 16.88 -29.02
CA ASN A 386 -13.00 16.27 -28.99
C ASN A 386 -13.82 16.82 -27.80
N PRO A 387 -14.53 17.96 -27.99
CA PRO A 387 -15.20 18.68 -26.90
C PRO A 387 -16.29 17.87 -26.17
N GLU A 388 -16.87 16.88 -26.82
CA GLU A 388 -17.93 16.02 -26.28
C GLU A 388 -17.41 15.00 -25.26
N LYS A 389 -16.09 14.79 -25.19
CA LYS A 389 -15.49 13.83 -24.26
C LYS A 389 -15.44 14.42 -22.85
N SER A 390 -16.21 13.84 -21.93
CA SER A 390 -16.23 14.23 -20.52
C SER A 390 -14.89 13.96 -19.81
N LEU A 391 -14.53 14.82 -18.86
CA LEU A 391 -13.41 14.59 -17.95
C LEU A 391 -13.78 13.48 -16.95
N LEU A 392 -12.99 12.42 -16.91
CA LEU A 392 -13.18 11.26 -16.02
C LEU A 392 -12.15 11.28 -14.89
N SER A 393 -12.15 12.38 -14.15
CA SER A 393 -11.28 12.60 -13.00
C SER A 393 -12.12 12.99 -11.80
N PHE A 394 -11.96 12.29 -10.69
CA PHE A 394 -12.82 12.41 -9.51
C PHE A 394 -12.00 12.54 -8.23
N VAL A 395 -12.52 13.26 -7.25
CA VAL A 395 -11.99 13.29 -5.88
C VAL A 395 -12.97 12.55 -4.98
N LEU A 396 -12.48 11.52 -4.29
CA LEU A 396 -13.27 10.72 -3.35
C LEU A 396 -12.89 11.11 -1.93
N ASN A 397 -13.77 11.84 -1.26
CA ASN A 397 -13.57 12.31 0.10
C ASN A 397 -13.93 11.19 1.08
N ASN A 398 -12.89 10.63 1.69
CA ASN A 398 -13.03 9.78 2.86
C ASN A 398 -13.12 10.66 4.10
N ASP A 399 -14.36 10.88 4.55
CA ASP A 399 -14.74 11.76 5.66
C ASP A 399 -14.53 11.11 7.04
N LEU A 400 -13.79 10.02 7.13
CA LEU A 400 -13.44 9.40 8.41
C LEU A 400 -12.54 10.33 9.24
N SER A 401 -12.95 10.56 10.47
CA SER A 401 -12.21 11.30 11.48
C SER A 401 -12.05 10.53 12.77
N LEU A 402 -11.00 10.86 13.51
CA LEU A 402 -10.72 10.27 14.81
C LEU A 402 -11.38 11.11 15.91
N LYS A 403 -12.29 10.49 16.66
CA LYS A 403 -12.95 11.08 17.83
C LYS A 403 -12.52 10.33 19.10
N THR A 404 -12.73 10.95 20.25
CA THR A 404 -12.43 10.32 21.54
C THR A 404 -13.69 10.26 22.39
N GLU A 405 -14.05 9.06 22.83
CA GLU A 405 -15.15 8.83 23.77
C GLU A 405 -14.63 7.99 24.92
N LYS A 406 -14.74 8.49 26.17
CA LYS A 406 -14.24 7.82 27.39
C LYS A 406 -12.74 7.43 27.30
N GLY A 407 -11.92 8.28 26.68
CA GLY A 407 -10.49 8.02 26.46
C GLY A 407 -10.18 7.00 25.38
N LYS A 408 -11.20 6.36 24.78
CA LYS A 408 -11.06 5.46 23.64
C LYS A 408 -11.17 6.23 22.34
N LYS A 409 -10.22 6.00 21.43
CA LYS A 409 -10.24 6.53 20.08
C LYS A 409 -11.28 5.77 19.24
N ILE A 410 -12.19 6.49 18.61
CA ILE A 410 -13.25 5.98 17.73
C ILE A 410 -13.09 6.62 16.36
N LEU A 411 -13.00 5.80 15.34
CA LEU A 411 -13.03 6.25 13.95
C LEU A 411 -14.48 6.36 13.48
N VAL A 412 -14.93 7.50 12.99
CA VAL A 412 -16.32 7.72 12.55
C VAL A 412 -16.36 8.68 11.36
N SER A 413 -17.34 8.53 10.46
CA SER A 413 -17.57 9.50 9.38
C SER A 413 -18.02 10.82 10.00
N ASP A 414 -17.53 11.95 9.48
CA ASP A 414 -17.96 13.28 9.95
C ASP A 414 -19.48 13.43 9.86
N ARG A 415 -20.13 12.93 8.80
CA ARG A 415 -21.59 12.97 8.65
C ARG A 415 -22.32 12.26 9.80
N ILE A 416 -21.88 11.04 10.14
CA ILE A 416 -22.45 10.28 11.27
C ILE A 416 -22.19 11.02 12.58
N TYR A 417 -21.01 11.59 12.75
CA TYR A 417 -20.66 12.32 13.97
C TYR A 417 -21.51 13.58 14.14
N ASP A 418 -21.69 14.37 13.08
CA ASP A 418 -22.45 15.60 13.09
C ASP A 418 -23.94 15.30 13.39
N GLU A 419 -24.50 14.26 12.78
CA GLU A 419 -25.87 13.80 13.07
C GLU A 419 -26.02 13.31 14.53
N TRP A 420 -25.03 12.60 15.06
CA TRP A 420 -25.02 12.19 16.47
C TRP A 420 -24.95 13.37 17.44
N VAL A 421 -24.11 14.37 17.13
CA VAL A 421 -24.00 15.60 17.92
C VAL A 421 -25.34 16.32 17.97
N GLU A 422 -26.02 16.45 16.84
CA GLU A 422 -27.31 17.12 16.73
C GLU A 422 -28.42 16.37 17.49
N LYS A 423 -28.49 15.04 17.37
CA LYS A 423 -29.66 14.26 17.81
C LYS A 423 -29.50 13.52 19.14
N HIS A 424 -28.28 13.17 19.53
CA HIS A 424 -28.05 12.19 20.61
C HIS A 424 -27.07 12.68 21.70
N GLN A 425 -26.13 13.58 21.40
CA GLN A 425 -25.06 13.95 22.32
C GLN A 425 -25.57 14.53 23.65
N GLU A 426 -26.55 15.44 23.61
CA GLU A 426 -27.08 16.07 24.84
C GLU A 426 -27.71 15.04 25.78
N LYS A 427 -28.57 14.16 25.24
CA LYS A 427 -29.19 13.06 26.00
C LYS A 427 -28.14 12.13 26.59
N TYR A 428 -27.13 11.76 25.80
CA TYR A 428 -26.06 10.89 26.25
C TYR A 428 -25.21 11.52 27.36
N ASN A 429 -24.88 12.81 27.25
CA ASN A 429 -24.12 13.53 28.26
C ASN A 429 -24.90 13.66 29.58
N LYS A 430 -26.19 14.02 29.52
CA LYS A 430 -27.07 14.07 30.70
C LYS A 430 -27.14 12.71 31.40
N TRP A 431 -27.38 11.64 30.65
CA TRP A 431 -27.39 10.29 31.21
C TRP A 431 -26.06 9.92 31.85
N LYS A 432 -24.94 10.26 31.21
CA LYS A 432 -23.61 9.97 31.73
C LYS A 432 -23.35 10.65 33.06
N GLU A 433 -23.72 11.92 33.21
CA GLU A 433 -23.62 12.66 34.48
C GLU A 433 -24.48 12.00 35.56
N CYS A 434 -25.74 11.68 35.25
CA CYS A 434 -26.62 10.96 36.17
C CYS A 434 -26.06 9.60 36.57
N ALA A 435 -25.52 8.83 35.62
CA ALA A 435 -24.96 7.50 35.86
C ALA A 435 -23.71 7.57 36.74
N GLN A 436 -22.86 8.59 36.59
CA GLN A 436 -21.70 8.81 37.45
C GLN A 436 -22.11 9.13 38.88
N PHE A 437 -23.06 10.05 39.06
CA PHE A 437 -23.58 10.40 40.38
C PHE A 437 -24.27 9.21 41.05
N TYR A 438 -25.09 8.47 40.30
CA TYR A 438 -25.77 7.28 40.79
C TYR A 438 -24.78 6.21 41.24
N LYS A 439 -23.73 5.95 40.46
CA LYS A 439 -22.68 5.00 40.82
C LYS A 439 -21.88 5.43 42.05
N ALA A 440 -21.59 6.72 42.20
CA ALA A 440 -20.89 7.23 43.37
C ALA A 440 -21.72 7.13 44.66
N SER A 441 -23.05 7.28 44.56
CA SER A 441 -23.97 7.26 45.71
C SER A 441 -24.43 5.86 46.10
N THR A 442 -24.64 4.96 45.13
CA THR A 442 -25.22 3.62 45.38
C THR A 442 -24.22 2.47 45.21
N GLY A 443 -23.10 2.70 44.51
CA GLY A 443 -22.20 1.64 44.05
C GLY A 443 -22.71 0.90 42.80
N GLU A 444 -23.94 1.15 42.35
CA GLU A 444 -24.57 0.46 41.21
C GLU A 444 -24.45 1.24 39.90
N SER A 445 -24.60 0.56 38.77
CA SER A 445 -24.56 1.22 37.45
C SER A 445 -25.98 1.51 36.95
N LEU A 446 -26.25 2.78 36.63
CA LEU A 446 -27.53 3.18 36.03
C LEU A 446 -27.68 2.56 34.64
N ALA A 447 -28.81 1.90 34.38
CA ALA A 447 -29.12 1.36 33.06
C ALA A 447 -29.20 2.48 32.01
N LYS A 448 -28.76 2.16 30.79
CA LYS A 448 -28.85 3.05 29.64
C LYS A 448 -30.19 2.79 28.94
N GLY A 449 -31.02 3.82 28.79
CA GLY A 449 -32.26 3.71 28.00
C GLY A 449 -31.96 3.47 26.52
N ASP A 450 -32.87 2.81 25.81
CA ASP A 450 -32.69 2.43 24.40
C ASP A 450 -32.56 3.64 23.46
N ASP A 451 -33.13 4.81 23.83
CA ASP A 451 -33.03 6.06 23.06
C ASP A 451 -31.74 6.85 23.32
N ILE A 452 -30.92 6.39 24.26
CA ILE A 452 -29.68 7.03 24.67
C ILE A 452 -28.54 6.31 23.97
N LEU A 453 -28.04 6.86 22.86
CA LEU A 453 -26.99 6.23 22.07
C LEU A 453 -25.63 6.88 22.32
N SER A 454 -24.61 6.05 22.59
CA SER A 454 -23.23 6.54 22.60
C SER A 454 -22.78 6.74 21.16
N LEU A 455 -21.68 7.46 20.94
CA LEU A 455 -21.16 7.61 19.58
C LEU A 455 -20.79 6.25 18.97
N GLU A 456 -20.24 5.34 19.79
CA GLU A 456 -19.91 3.98 19.34
C GLU A 456 -21.15 3.17 18.95
N ASP A 457 -22.26 3.30 19.70
CA ASP A 457 -23.50 2.57 19.41
C ASP A 457 -24.18 3.13 18.16
N TYR A 458 -24.30 4.45 18.05
CA TYR A 458 -24.91 5.10 16.89
C TYR A 458 -24.13 4.82 15.60
N LYS A 459 -22.80 4.84 15.66
CA LYS A 459 -21.95 4.41 14.54
C LYS A 459 -22.26 2.98 14.09
N LYS A 460 -22.48 2.04 15.03
CA LYS A 460 -22.79 0.64 14.69
C LYS A 460 -24.15 0.53 13.99
N GLU A 461 -25.13 1.34 14.40
CA GLU A 461 -26.45 1.39 13.77
C GLU A 461 -26.39 1.96 12.34
N CYS A 462 -25.66 3.06 12.13
CA CYS A 462 -25.54 3.69 10.80
C CYS A 462 -24.63 2.94 9.83
N GLY A 463 -23.74 2.08 10.33
CA GLY A 463 -22.77 1.34 9.52
C GLY A 463 -21.67 2.22 8.91
N TRP A 464 -20.95 1.67 7.92
CA TRP A 464 -19.89 2.39 7.21
C TRP A 464 -20.45 3.19 6.04
N GLN A 465 -20.11 4.48 5.98
CA GLN A 465 -20.51 5.34 4.87
C GLN A 465 -19.53 5.24 3.71
N PRO A 466 -20.01 5.22 2.46
CA PRO A 466 -19.14 5.31 1.28
C PRO A 466 -18.50 6.71 1.20
N PRO A 467 -17.30 6.84 0.59
CA PRO A 467 -16.70 8.13 0.29
C PRO A 467 -17.64 9.01 -0.55
N LEU A 468 -17.62 10.31 -0.29
CA LEU A 468 -18.32 11.29 -1.12
C LEU A 468 -17.52 11.56 -2.39
N ILE A 469 -18.20 11.71 -3.53
CA ILE A 469 -17.55 12.05 -4.80
C ILE A 469 -17.73 13.54 -5.03
N ASP A 470 -16.61 14.24 -5.16
CA ASP A 470 -16.56 15.62 -5.63
C ASP A 470 -16.13 15.65 -7.10
N ALA A 471 -16.78 16.54 -7.87
CA ALA A 471 -16.31 16.88 -9.20
C ALA A 471 -14.90 17.49 -9.11
N SER A 472 -13.99 17.06 -9.98
CA SER A 472 -12.57 17.46 -9.97
C SER A 472 -12.30 18.93 -10.34
N GLU A 473 -13.33 19.77 -10.43
CA GLU A 473 -13.24 21.19 -10.79
C GLU A 473 -12.55 22.06 -9.74
N ASN A 474 -11.90 21.47 -8.73
CA ASN A 474 -11.16 22.21 -7.71
C ASN A 474 -9.87 22.83 -8.29
N LYS A 475 -10.04 23.89 -9.09
CA LYS A 475 -9.00 24.67 -9.79
C LYS A 475 -7.92 25.21 -8.82
N SER A 476 -8.27 25.37 -7.54
CA SER A 476 -7.36 25.83 -6.48
C SER A 476 -6.19 24.85 -6.25
N ASN A 477 -6.49 23.55 -6.12
CA ASN A 477 -5.48 22.50 -5.92
C ASN A 477 -4.56 22.33 -7.14
N ILE A 478 -5.12 22.48 -8.35
CA ILE A 478 -4.38 22.42 -9.61
C ILE A 478 -3.28 23.50 -9.66
N LYS A 479 -3.62 24.74 -9.29
CA LYS A 479 -2.67 25.86 -9.27
C LYS A 479 -1.55 25.62 -8.25
N VAL A 480 -1.89 25.19 -7.04
CA VAL A 480 -0.90 24.94 -5.97
C VAL A 480 0.07 23.83 -6.34
N VAL A 481 -0.41 22.71 -6.88
CA VAL A 481 0.44 21.60 -7.35
C VAL A 481 1.34 22.02 -8.51
N THR A 482 0.81 22.81 -9.43
CA THR A 482 1.57 23.38 -10.55
C THR A 482 2.73 24.25 -10.05
N GLU A 483 2.45 25.18 -9.13
CA GLU A 483 3.45 26.06 -8.54
C GLU A 483 4.49 25.27 -7.76
N PHE A 484 4.08 24.24 -7.02
CA PHE A 484 4.98 23.32 -6.35
C PHE A 484 5.95 22.61 -7.33
N LEU A 485 5.43 21.99 -8.39
CA LEU A 485 6.25 21.29 -9.40
C LEU A 485 7.21 22.24 -10.12
N LEU A 486 6.74 23.45 -10.44
CA LEU A 486 7.56 24.50 -11.03
C LEU A 486 8.72 24.89 -10.12
N ASN A 487 8.44 25.08 -8.83
CA ASN A 487 9.45 25.44 -7.84
C ASN A 487 10.46 24.32 -7.63
N VAL A 488 10.01 23.06 -7.51
CA VAL A 488 10.90 21.89 -7.44
C VAL A 488 11.79 21.80 -8.68
N THR A 489 11.23 22.00 -9.87
CA THR A 489 11.99 21.99 -11.14
C THR A 489 13.05 23.10 -11.15
N LYS A 490 12.67 24.35 -10.82
CA LYS A 490 13.60 25.49 -10.75
C LYS A 490 14.76 25.20 -9.79
N LEU A 491 14.46 24.60 -8.64
CA LEU A 491 15.47 24.25 -7.63
C LEU A 491 16.39 23.14 -8.11
N TYR A 492 15.86 22.09 -8.75
CA TYR A 492 16.66 21.01 -9.31
C TYR A 492 17.59 21.51 -10.42
N LEU A 493 17.06 22.30 -11.37
CA LEU A 493 17.85 22.95 -12.43
C LEU A 493 19.01 23.77 -11.86
N LYS A 494 18.75 24.61 -10.86
CA LYS A 494 19.80 25.41 -10.19
C LYS A 494 20.91 24.53 -9.62
N LYS A 495 20.55 23.44 -8.95
CA LYS A 495 21.52 22.50 -8.35
C LYS A 495 22.35 21.78 -9.42
N GLU A 496 21.71 21.25 -10.46
CA GLU A 496 22.42 20.55 -11.52
C GLU A 496 23.34 21.49 -12.31
N ILE A 497 22.88 22.70 -12.63
CA ILE A 497 23.72 23.74 -13.26
C ILE A 497 24.94 24.04 -12.38
N ALA A 498 24.76 24.20 -11.06
CA ALA A 498 25.87 24.45 -10.14
C ALA A 498 26.84 23.25 -10.07
N SER A 499 26.32 22.02 -10.02
CA SER A 499 27.09 20.78 -10.02
C SER A 499 27.91 20.64 -11.31
N MET A 500 27.29 20.85 -12.47
CA MET A 500 27.96 20.80 -13.77
C MET A 500 29.00 21.90 -13.92
N ASN A 501 28.72 23.12 -13.46
CA ASN A 501 29.72 24.19 -13.43
C ASN A 501 30.93 23.83 -12.56
N ALA A 502 30.71 23.22 -11.40
CA ALA A 502 31.79 22.74 -10.53
C ALA A 502 32.61 21.63 -11.20
N GLN A 503 31.94 20.66 -11.83
CA GLN A 503 32.61 19.58 -12.58
C GLN A 503 33.41 20.11 -13.77
N LEU A 504 32.83 21.02 -14.54
CA LEU A 504 33.49 21.66 -15.68
C LEU A 504 34.69 22.49 -15.20
N GLY A 505 34.54 23.23 -14.11
CA GLY A 505 35.62 23.94 -13.44
C GLY A 505 36.76 23.00 -13.04
N ALA A 506 36.47 21.91 -12.35
CA ALA A 506 37.46 20.91 -11.96
C ALA A 506 38.16 20.27 -13.18
N GLN A 507 37.44 20.03 -14.28
CA GLN A 507 38.00 19.49 -15.51
C GLN A 507 38.85 20.49 -16.30
N LEU A 508 38.62 21.80 -16.16
CA LEU A 508 39.45 22.83 -16.79
C LEU A 508 40.86 22.89 -16.18
N PHE A 509 41.01 22.54 -14.91
CA PHE A 509 42.30 22.47 -14.22
C PHE A 509 42.97 21.09 -14.27
N ASN A 510 42.30 20.08 -14.85
CA ASN A 510 42.88 18.76 -15.03
C ASN A 510 43.43 18.61 -16.46
N PRO A 511 44.77 18.60 -16.66
CA PRO A 511 45.38 18.50 -17.99
C PRO A 511 45.10 17.14 -18.67
N PHE A 512 44.63 16.14 -17.92
CA PHE A 512 44.29 14.81 -18.43
C PHE A 512 42.78 14.60 -18.62
N ALA A 513 41.96 15.64 -18.46
CA ALA A 513 40.52 15.52 -18.67
C ALA A 513 40.19 15.27 -20.15
N ASP A 514 39.43 14.20 -20.40
CA ASP A 514 38.89 13.88 -21.72
C ASP A 514 38.13 15.07 -22.33
N LYS A 515 38.45 15.39 -23.59
CA LYS A 515 37.84 16.50 -24.34
C LYS A 515 36.38 16.19 -24.70
N GLU A 516 36.06 14.92 -24.96
CA GLU A 516 34.71 14.48 -25.32
C GLU A 516 33.76 14.66 -24.14
N LYS A 517 34.14 14.16 -22.96
CA LYS A 517 33.40 14.37 -21.71
C LYS A 517 33.18 15.84 -21.35
N ARG A 518 34.17 16.72 -21.63
CA ARG A 518 34.04 18.17 -21.43
C ARG A 518 33.01 18.80 -22.36
N ASN A 519 32.97 18.38 -23.62
CA ASN A 519 31.98 18.85 -24.58
C ASN A 519 30.57 18.37 -24.20
N GLU A 520 30.42 17.09 -23.82
CA GLU A 520 29.14 16.53 -23.36
C GLU A 520 28.59 17.31 -22.15
N LEU A 521 29.46 17.64 -21.18
CA LEU A 521 29.09 18.45 -20.01
C LEU A 521 28.66 19.87 -20.39
N ARG A 522 29.32 20.51 -21.37
CA ARG A 522 28.95 21.85 -21.86
C ARG A 522 27.61 21.83 -22.58
N GLU A 523 27.38 20.87 -23.47
CA GLU A 523 26.11 20.74 -24.19
C GLU A 523 24.94 20.51 -23.22
N LYS A 524 25.13 19.65 -22.21
CA LYS A 524 24.15 19.46 -21.14
C LYS A 524 23.92 20.75 -20.35
N LEU A 525 24.99 21.45 -19.95
CA LEU A 525 24.88 22.70 -19.22
C LEU A 525 24.12 23.78 -20.00
N GLU A 526 24.44 23.98 -21.28
CA GLU A 526 23.74 24.93 -22.15
C GLU A 526 22.27 24.57 -22.31
N HIS A 527 21.96 23.29 -22.49
CA HIS A 527 20.59 22.81 -22.53
C HIS A 527 19.84 23.12 -21.22
N TYR A 528 20.49 22.90 -20.08
CA TYR A 528 19.92 23.12 -18.74
C TYR A 528 19.66 24.61 -18.49
N GLN A 529 20.58 25.47 -18.91
CA GLN A 529 20.42 26.92 -18.85
C GLN A 529 19.28 27.41 -19.75
N LYS A 530 19.14 26.89 -20.98
CA LYS A 530 18.02 27.21 -21.87
C LYS A 530 16.66 26.87 -21.25
N ILE A 531 16.54 25.72 -20.59
CA ILE A 531 15.31 25.33 -19.88
C ILE A 531 15.05 26.26 -18.69
N HIS A 532 16.08 26.56 -17.89
CA HIS A 532 15.96 27.45 -16.74
C HIS A 532 15.51 28.86 -17.14
N GLU A 533 16.05 29.41 -18.23
CA GLU A 533 15.63 30.71 -18.76
C GLU A 533 14.22 30.68 -19.37
N SER A 534 13.87 29.61 -20.10
CA SER A 534 12.49 29.41 -20.59
C SER A 534 11.45 29.40 -19.46
N ILE A 535 11.80 28.79 -18.32
CA ILE A 535 10.95 28.75 -17.12
C ILE A 535 10.83 30.13 -16.44
N LYS A 536 11.84 31.00 -16.56
CA LYS A 536 11.77 32.39 -16.08
C LYS A 536 10.92 33.27 -17.00
N SER A 537 11.02 33.07 -18.31
CA SER A 537 10.37 33.90 -19.33
C SER A 537 8.91 33.53 -19.61
N GLU A 538 8.52 32.25 -19.44
CA GLU A 538 7.13 31.83 -19.70
C GLU A 538 6.21 32.21 -18.52
N SER A 539 5.31 33.18 -18.76
CA SER A 539 4.28 33.59 -17.82
C SER A 539 3.19 32.53 -17.68
N LYS A 540 3.24 31.65 -16.66
CA LYS A 540 2.15 30.74 -16.20
C LYS A 540 1.43 29.84 -17.25
N SER A 541 1.73 29.96 -18.54
CA SER A 541 0.81 29.63 -19.64
C SER A 541 1.13 28.33 -20.37
N SER A 542 2.31 27.72 -20.17
CA SER A 542 2.56 26.38 -20.72
C SER A 542 3.19 25.45 -19.69
N VAL A 543 2.51 25.31 -18.56
CA VAL A 543 2.79 24.33 -17.49
C VAL A 543 3.03 22.92 -18.05
N TYR A 544 2.32 22.54 -19.12
CA TYR A 544 2.55 21.28 -19.83
C TYR A 544 3.95 21.18 -20.45
N LYS A 545 4.45 22.26 -21.05
CA LYS A 545 5.80 22.30 -21.64
C LYS A 545 6.83 22.32 -20.53
N VAL A 546 6.58 23.01 -19.42
CA VAL A 546 7.45 22.97 -18.25
C VAL A 546 7.50 21.56 -17.67
N ILE A 547 6.37 20.91 -17.39
CA ILE A 547 6.33 19.54 -16.85
C ILE A 547 6.93 18.55 -17.85
N LYS A 548 6.57 18.61 -19.14
CA LYS A 548 7.17 17.76 -20.18
C LYS A 548 8.69 17.94 -20.24
N ASN A 549 9.17 19.18 -20.31
CA ASN A 549 10.60 19.48 -20.29
C ASN A 549 11.25 19.02 -18.98
N SER A 550 10.60 19.20 -17.82
CA SER A 550 11.08 18.70 -16.51
C SER A 550 11.22 17.18 -16.48
N LEU A 551 10.28 16.47 -17.11
CA LEU A 551 10.23 15.00 -17.13
C LEU A 551 11.23 14.39 -18.09
N GLU A 552 11.42 15.01 -19.26
CA GLU A 552 12.45 14.64 -20.25
C GLU A 552 13.87 14.94 -19.74
N PHE A 553 14.00 15.89 -18.79
CA PHE A 553 15.26 16.42 -18.28
C PHE A 553 15.85 15.67 -17.09
N LEU A 554 14.98 15.19 -16.20
CA LEU A 554 15.44 14.52 -14.99
C LEU A 554 16.22 13.24 -15.42
N ASN A 555 17.25 12.82 -14.68
CA ASN A 555 17.87 11.51 -14.93
C ASN A 555 16.88 10.40 -14.50
N PRO A 556 16.62 9.36 -15.31
CA PRO A 556 15.73 8.23 -14.98
C PRO A 556 15.90 7.67 -13.55
N ASN A 557 17.11 7.77 -13.02
CA ASN A 557 17.51 7.28 -11.70
C ASN A 557 17.44 8.33 -10.57
N THR A 558 17.04 9.58 -10.83
CA THR A 558 16.94 10.63 -9.81
C THR A 558 15.72 10.43 -8.93
N ASP A 559 15.96 10.24 -7.63
CA ASP A 559 14.94 10.28 -6.59
C ASP A 559 14.77 11.72 -6.08
N LEU A 560 13.69 12.41 -6.50
CA LEU A 560 13.44 13.78 -6.01
C LEU A 560 13.16 13.83 -4.50
N ARG A 561 12.80 12.75 -3.78
CA ARG A 561 12.75 12.79 -2.31
C ARG A 561 14.12 13.03 -1.73
N GLY A 562 15.14 12.33 -2.22
CA GLY A 562 16.51 12.50 -1.78
C GLY A 562 17.01 13.93 -2.07
N VAL A 563 16.61 14.48 -3.21
CA VAL A 563 16.87 15.88 -3.57
C VAL A 563 16.17 16.83 -2.60
N ILE A 564 14.87 16.68 -2.37
CA ILE A 564 14.07 17.53 -1.46
C ILE A 564 14.58 17.42 -0.02
N SER A 565 14.86 16.19 0.46
CA SER A 565 15.34 15.94 1.83
C SER A 565 16.72 16.53 2.09
N LYS A 566 17.69 16.32 1.19
CA LYS A 566 19.04 16.94 1.32
C LYS A 566 18.99 18.46 1.17
N MET A 567 17.98 18.97 0.49
CA MET A 567 17.76 20.41 0.35
C MET A 567 17.07 21.03 1.57
N TYR A 568 16.22 20.31 2.30
CA TYR A 568 15.73 20.75 3.62
C TYR A 568 16.90 21.08 4.55
N ASP A 569 17.98 20.29 4.47
CA ASP A 569 19.19 20.50 5.26
C ASP A 569 20.06 21.67 4.75
N GLN A 570 20.09 21.93 3.42
CA GLN A 570 20.93 22.96 2.80
C GLN A 570 20.26 24.33 2.60
N ALA A 571 18.92 24.40 2.52
CA ALA A 571 18.16 25.57 2.10
C ALA A 571 17.43 26.31 3.24
N SER A 572 17.61 25.87 4.49
CA SER A 572 17.07 26.51 5.71
C SER A 572 17.53 27.97 5.93
N GLN A 573 18.32 28.54 5.01
CA GLN A 573 18.89 29.88 5.06
C GLN A 573 18.43 30.85 3.95
N THR A 574 17.38 30.54 3.16
CA THR A 574 16.96 31.44 2.04
C THR A 574 15.44 31.70 1.97
N GLU A 575 15.04 32.88 1.48
CA GLU A 575 13.62 33.26 1.28
C GLU A 575 12.84 32.31 0.35
N ASN A 576 13.51 31.73 -0.66
CA ASN A 576 12.91 30.72 -1.56
C ASN A 576 12.42 29.46 -0.82
N PHE A 577 12.97 29.18 0.36
CA PHE A 577 12.54 28.06 1.19
C PHE A 577 11.22 28.34 1.91
N LEU A 578 10.92 29.60 2.25
CA LEU A 578 9.61 29.96 2.80
C LEU A 578 8.52 29.73 1.76
N ASP A 579 8.73 30.14 0.51
CA ASP A 579 7.79 29.89 -0.58
C ASP A 579 7.63 28.40 -0.85
N PHE A 580 8.72 27.62 -0.86
CA PHE A 580 8.63 26.16 -0.97
C PHE A 580 7.88 25.54 0.20
N LYS A 581 8.17 25.92 1.45
CA LYS A 581 7.53 25.41 2.66
C LYS A 581 6.04 25.79 2.71
N ASN A 582 5.69 27.01 2.31
CA ASN A 582 4.32 27.50 2.24
C ASN A 582 3.56 26.78 1.13
N ASN A 583 4.13 26.69 -0.08
CA ASN A 583 3.51 25.94 -1.18
C ASN A 583 3.39 24.45 -0.87
N TYR A 584 4.36 23.85 -0.19
CA TYR A 584 4.29 22.46 0.28
C TYR A 584 3.23 22.29 1.37
N LYS A 585 3.18 23.18 2.38
CA LYS A 585 2.13 23.19 3.40
C LYS A 585 0.75 23.32 2.75
N SER A 586 0.57 24.24 1.81
CA SER A 586 -0.68 24.44 1.08
C SER A 586 -1.03 23.27 0.14
N ALA A 587 -0.04 22.67 -0.54
CA ALA A 587 -0.24 21.50 -1.40
C ALA A 587 -0.64 20.27 -0.61
N VAL A 588 -0.12 20.12 0.62
CA VAL A 588 -0.41 19.01 1.52
C VAL A 588 -1.64 19.29 2.40
N ARG A 589 -2.00 20.56 2.65
CA ARG A 589 -3.12 20.98 3.49
C ARG A 589 -3.87 22.18 2.90
N PRO A 590 -4.96 21.96 2.15
CA PRO A 590 -5.85 23.05 1.76
C PRO A 590 -6.74 23.46 2.96
N GLY A 591 -6.44 24.62 3.55
CA GLY A 591 -7.41 25.64 3.98
C GLY A 591 -8.54 25.36 4.99
N ALA A 592 -8.75 24.16 5.57
CA ALA A 592 -9.92 23.92 6.44
C ALA A 592 -9.68 23.21 7.78
N CYS A 593 -8.44 23.16 8.28
CA CYS A 593 -8.18 22.68 9.64
C CYS A 593 -7.59 23.82 10.48
N VAL A 594 -8.38 24.24 11.47
CA VAL A 594 -8.06 25.20 12.53
C VAL A 594 -6.62 25.02 13.01
N GLU A 595 -5.92 26.14 13.19
CA GLU A 595 -4.59 26.22 13.79
C GLU A 595 -4.60 25.55 15.17
N LEU A 596 -4.17 24.29 15.24
CA LEU A 596 -3.74 23.68 16.49
C LEU A 596 -2.23 23.92 16.59
N SER A 597 -1.84 24.53 17.71
CA SER A 597 -0.51 25.01 18.06
C SER A 597 0.59 24.02 17.68
N GLU A 598 1.69 24.56 17.16
CA GLU A 598 2.95 23.85 16.89
C GLU A 598 3.56 23.32 18.20
N GLU A 599 3.00 22.24 18.75
CA GLU A 599 3.76 21.38 19.66
C GLU A 599 4.74 20.56 18.82
N GLN A 600 5.98 21.03 18.89
CA GLN A 600 7.25 20.41 18.55
C GLN A 600 7.20 18.90 18.22
N ASP A 601 6.97 18.60 16.95
CA ASP A 601 7.23 17.29 16.33
C ASP A 601 8.76 17.11 16.22
N THR A 602 9.42 16.81 17.35
CA THR A 602 10.89 16.64 17.49
C THR A 602 11.41 15.31 16.96
N HIS A 603 10.58 14.52 16.25
CA HIS A 603 10.98 13.23 15.69
C HIS A 603 11.18 13.26 14.17
N HIS A 604 11.96 14.22 13.67
CA HIS A 604 12.63 14.12 12.38
C HIS A 604 14.13 14.40 12.53
N SER A 605 14.84 13.46 13.16
CA SER A 605 16.27 13.26 12.89
C SER A 605 16.42 12.11 11.89
N PHE A 606 16.71 12.45 10.63
CA PHE A 606 17.35 11.51 9.72
C PHE A 606 18.77 11.28 10.20
N ASN A 607 18.95 10.37 11.17
CA ASN A 607 20.28 9.91 11.53
C ASN A 607 20.70 8.84 10.52
N MET A 608 21.31 9.26 9.41
CA MET A 608 22.19 8.42 8.61
C MET A 608 23.62 8.68 9.07
N ASN A 609 24.12 7.81 9.95
CA ASN A 609 25.51 7.34 10.11
C ASN A 609 25.81 6.96 11.56
N SER A 610 25.74 5.67 11.87
CA SER A 610 26.80 4.86 12.49
C SER A 610 26.42 3.39 12.43
#